data_AF-V4K3Q3-F1
#
_entry.id   AF-V4K3Q3-F1
#
_cell.length_a   1.000
_cell.length_b   1.000
_cell.length_c   1.000
_cell.angle_alpha   90.00
_cell.angle_beta   90.00
_cell.angle_gamma   90.00
#
_symmetry.space_group_name_H-M   'P 1'
#
loop_
_entity.id
_entity.type
_entity.pdbx_description
1 polymer ?
#
loop_
_entity_poly.entity_id
_entity_poly.type
_entity_poly.pdbx_seq_one_letter_code
_entity_poly.pdbx_strand_id
1 'polypeptide(L)'
;MSTEVGSEPGLGLRGISAEGLQEMAKEVSRLIFIAGSQRGSVAVQLSLLASMIYDELISAAGLREHAEGVALYTGYPMTDAADLVDCLGDERVGKLLGAAAKALITGNLEADRGDLNLFADCLGWLVSPDKMLDDMARAAAVLVSFTGALNKWLELLAGNQEGF
;
A
#
# COMPACT_ATOMS: atom_id res chain seq x y z
N MET A 1 15.34 -43.71 3.05
CA MET A 1 14.99 -42.82 1.93
C MET A 1 14.65 -41.48 2.54
N SER A 2 15.64 -40.58 2.58
CA SER A 2 15.44 -39.21 3.06
C SER A 2 14.98 -38.37 1.88
N THR A 3 13.83 -37.72 2.04
CA THR A 3 13.28 -36.78 1.08
C THR A 3 14.21 -35.58 0.93
N GLU A 4 14.62 -35.32 -0.30
CA GLU A 4 15.43 -34.18 -0.69
C GLU A 4 14.67 -32.88 -0.44
N VAL A 5 15.37 -31.94 0.18
CA VAL A 5 14.93 -30.56 0.41
C VAL A 5 14.91 -29.86 -0.95
N GLY A 6 13.70 -29.66 -1.50
CA GLY A 6 13.47 -28.76 -2.61
C GLY A 6 13.77 -27.34 -2.17
N SER A 7 14.83 -26.76 -2.72
CA SER A 7 15.17 -25.34 -2.56
C SER A 7 14.31 -24.54 -3.54
N GLU A 8 13.42 -23.68 -3.05
CA GLU A 8 12.75 -22.68 -3.89
C GLU A 8 13.60 -21.41 -4.03
N PRO A 9 13.70 -20.80 -5.22
CA PRO A 9 14.38 -19.54 -5.43
C PRO A 9 13.40 -18.35 -5.37
N GLY A 10 13.71 -17.31 -4.59
CA GLY A 10 12.98 -16.04 -4.59
C GLY A 10 13.39 -15.16 -3.41
N LEU A 11 13.52 -13.85 -3.63
CA LEU A 11 14.21 -12.92 -2.75
C LEU A 11 13.51 -12.67 -1.40
N GLY A 12 14.33 -12.59 -0.33
CA GLY A 12 14.10 -11.63 0.75
C GLY A 12 12.98 -11.89 1.78
N LEU A 13 12.84 -13.09 2.33
CA LEU A 13 12.06 -13.25 3.57
C LEU A 13 12.79 -12.59 4.76
N ARG A 14 12.53 -11.30 5.00
CA ARG A 14 12.81 -10.66 6.30
C ARG A 14 11.79 -11.13 7.36
N GLY A 15 11.72 -12.43 7.65
CA GLY A 15 11.08 -13.00 8.86
C GLY A 15 9.64 -12.62 9.24
N ILE A 16 8.91 -11.82 8.47
CA ILE A 16 7.54 -11.37 8.77
C ILE A 16 6.56 -12.33 8.09
N SER A 17 5.58 -12.84 8.84
CA SER A 17 4.57 -13.75 8.30
C SER A 17 3.55 -13.01 7.42
N ALA A 18 2.78 -13.75 6.63
CA ALA A 18 1.68 -13.19 5.84
C ALA A 18 0.67 -12.44 6.73
N GLU A 19 0.36 -12.96 7.91
CA GLU A 19 -0.48 -12.29 8.92
C GLU A 19 0.19 -11.02 9.43
N GLY A 20 1.52 -11.04 9.64
CA GLY A 20 2.29 -9.84 10.00
C GLY A 20 2.13 -8.72 8.98
N LEU A 21 2.27 -9.02 7.68
CA LEU A 21 2.05 -8.03 6.61
C LEU A 21 0.62 -7.47 6.64
N GLN A 22 -0.37 -8.32 6.92
CA GLN A 22 -1.77 -7.90 7.00
C GLN A 22 -2.03 -6.95 8.17
N GLU A 23 -1.46 -7.24 9.35
CA GLU A 23 -1.63 -6.40 10.53
C GLU A 23 -0.89 -5.06 10.39
N MET A 24 0.30 -5.07 9.79
CA MET A 24 1.00 -3.82 9.45
C MET A 24 0.18 -2.94 8.50
N ALA A 25 -0.38 -3.52 7.44
CA ALA A 25 -1.21 -2.80 6.49
C ALA A 25 -2.47 -2.20 7.13
N LYS A 26 -3.12 -2.92 8.04
CA LYS A 26 -4.26 -2.41 8.82
C LYS A 26 -3.86 -1.28 9.74
N GLU A 27 -2.72 -1.38 10.41
CA GLU A 27 -2.26 -0.32 11.30
C GLU A 27 -1.88 0.95 10.51
N VAL A 28 -1.28 0.81 9.33
CA VAL A 28 -1.03 1.94 8.42
C VAL A 28 -2.33 2.66 8.07
N SER A 29 -3.33 1.96 7.56
CA SER A 29 -4.59 2.60 7.14
C SER A 29 -5.34 3.22 8.33
N ARG A 30 -5.35 2.55 9.49
CA ARG A 30 -5.94 3.07 10.73
C ARG A 30 -5.24 4.33 11.22
N LEU A 31 -3.90 4.37 11.22
CA LEU A 31 -3.15 5.55 11.65
C LEU A 31 -3.41 6.74 10.72
N ILE A 32 -3.50 6.51 9.41
CA ILE A 32 -3.85 7.55 8.43
C ILE A 32 -5.28 8.04 8.64
N PHE A 33 -6.25 7.15 8.89
CA PHE A 33 -7.62 7.52 9.22
C PHE A 33 -7.67 8.46 10.43
N ILE A 34 -7.00 8.07 11.52
CA ILE A 34 -6.93 8.89 12.73
C ILE A 34 -6.23 10.22 12.42
N ALA A 35 -5.10 10.19 11.71
CA ALA A 35 -4.35 11.40 11.36
C ALA A 35 -5.18 12.40 10.56
N GLY A 36 -5.97 11.94 9.59
CA GLY A 36 -6.88 12.77 8.79
C GLY A 36 -7.96 13.47 9.62
N SER A 37 -8.31 12.90 10.79
CA SER A 37 -9.27 13.50 11.72
C SER A 37 -8.63 14.40 12.80
N GLN A 38 -7.30 14.51 12.85
CA GLN A 38 -6.58 15.31 13.84
C GLN A 38 -6.08 16.65 13.27
N ARG A 39 -5.54 17.51 14.14
CA ARG A 39 -4.89 18.78 13.74
C ARG A 39 -3.47 18.88 14.29
N GLY A 40 -2.63 19.65 13.59
CA GLY A 40 -1.31 20.03 14.06
C GLY A 40 -0.35 18.85 14.24
N SER A 41 0.47 18.90 15.28
CA SER A 41 1.58 17.96 15.51
C SER A 41 1.14 16.51 15.67
N VAL A 42 -0.09 16.23 16.15
CA VAL A 42 -0.59 14.86 16.30
C VAL A 42 -0.81 14.20 14.94
N ALA A 43 -1.42 14.92 13.98
CA ALA A 43 -1.62 14.41 12.62
C ALA A 43 -0.27 14.07 11.96
N VAL A 44 0.74 14.92 12.19
CA VAL A 44 2.10 14.73 11.67
C VAL A 44 2.76 13.49 12.30
N GLN A 45 2.73 13.36 13.62
CA GLN A 45 3.34 12.22 14.32
C GLN A 45 2.71 10.88 13.89
N LEU A 46 1.39 10.82 13.78
CA LEU A 46 0.68 9.63 13.34
C LEU A 46 0.98 9.30 11.87
N SER A 47 1.06 10.31 11.00
CA SER A 47 1.38 10.12 9.57
C SER A 47 2.82 9.66 9.35
N LEU A 48 3.76 10.18 10.14
CA LEU A 48 5.15 9.70 10.12
C LEU A 48 5.26 8.26 10.61
N LEU A 49 4.54 7.90 11.69
CA LEU A 49 4.49 6.52 12.16
C LEU A 49 3.89 5.58 11.10
N ALA A 50 2.77 5.98 10.48
CA ALA A 50 2.18 5.23 9.38
C ALA A 50 3.17 5.05 8.21
N SER A 51 3.92 6.09 7.85
CA SER A 51 4.96 6.01 6.81
C SER A 51 6.06 5.04 7.16
N MET A 52 6.54 5.03 8.40
CA MET A 52 7.59 4.10 8.83
C MET A 52 7.12 2.64 8.77
N ILE A 53 5.90 2.36 9.24
CA ILE A 53 5.30 1.02 9.18
C ILE A 53 5.09 0.61 7.73
N TYR A 54 4.64 1.54 6.88
CA TYR A 54 4.41 1.29 5.47
C TYR A 54 5.72 1.02 4.71
N ASP A 55 6.80 1.75 5.00
CA ASP A 55 8.13 1.48 4.45
C ASP A 55 8.64 0.08 4.83
N GLU A 56 8.39 -0.34 6.07
CA GLU A 56 8.72 -1.70 6.51
C GLU A 56 7.88 -2.76 5.78
N LEU A 57 6.57 -2.51 5.60
CA LEU A 57 5.67 -3.37 4.83
C LEU A 57 6.16 -3.56 3.39
N ILE A 58 6.39 -2.48 2.65
CA ILE A 58 6.81 -2.57 1.24
C ILE A 58 8.22 -3.14 1.09
N SER A 59 9.10 -2.93 2.09
CA SER A 59 10.42 -3.56 2.13
C SER A 59 10.32 -5.07 2.34
N ALA A 60 9.46 -5.52 3.26
CA ALA A 60 9.25 -6.94 3.55
C ALA A 60 8.53 -7.66 2.40
N ALA A 61 7.65 -6.97 1.67
CA ALA A 61 6.96 -7.48 0.50
C ALA A 61 7.81 -7.49 -0.78
N GLY A 62 9.05 -6.98 -0.75
CA GLY A 62 9.93 -6.98 -1.92
C GLY A 62 9.49 -6.02 -3.04
N LEU A 63 8.71 -4.97 -2.74
CA LEU A 63 8.09 -4.10 -3.76
C LEU A 63 9.05 -3.58 -4.84
N ARG A 64 10.31 -3.31 -4.45
CA ARG A 64 11.34 -2.80 -5.35
C ARG A 64 11.52 -3.64 -6.62
N GLU A 65 11.32 -4.95 -6.53
CA GLU A 65 11.49 -5.89 -7.65
C GLU A 65 10.33 -5.82 -8.65
N HIS A 66 9.20 -5.24 -8.25
CA HIS A 66 7.95 -5.19 -9.02
C HIS A 66 7.51 -3.78 -9.39
N ALA A 67 8.18 -2.73 -8.87
CA ALA A 67 7.75 -1.34 -9.03
C ALA A 67 8.06 -0.74 -10.41
N GLU A 68 8.96 -1.35 -11.19
CA GLU A 68 9.36 -0.82 -12.49
C GLU A 68 8.17 -0.80 -13.46
N GLY A 69 7.95 0.35 -14.11
CA GLY A 69 6.87 0.53 -15.09
C GLY A 69 5.46 0.66 -14.51
N VAL A 70 5.26 0.46 -13.20
CA VAL A 70 3.93 0.54 -12.56
C VAL A 70 3.27 1.91 -12.75
N ALA A 71 4.06 2.98 -12.69
CA ALA A 71 3.60 4.35 -12.90
C ALA A 71 2.94 4.59 -14.27
N LEU A 72 3.22 3.75 -15.28
CA LEU A 72 2.57 3.83 -16.60
C LEU A 72 1.09 3.41 -16.53
N TYR A 73 0.71 2.60 -15.54
CA TYR A 73 -0.67 2.16 -15.35
C TYR A 73 -1.41 3.03 -14.34
N THR A 74 -0.71 3.52 -13.32
CA THR A 74 -1.34 4.21 -12.18
C THR A 74 -1.32 5.72 -12.31
N GLY A 75 -0.31 6.31 -12.97
CA GLY A 75 -0.07 7.74 -12.94
C GLY A 75 0.33 8.26 -11.56
N TYR A 76 0.27 9.59 -11.38
CA TYR A 76 0.39 10.24 -10.07
C TYR A 76 -0.98 10.29 -9.39
N PRO A 77 -1.09 9.99 -8.09
CA PRO A 77 -2.38 9.84 -7.43
C PRO A 77 -3.16 11.16 -7.35
N MET A 78 -4.44 11.10 -7.77
CA MET A 78 -5.35 12.24 -7.72
C MET A 78 -5.72 12.62 -6.29
N THR A 79 -5.71 11.67 -5.37
CA THR A 79 -6.15 11.81 -3.99
C THR A 79 -4.98 11.49 -3.05
N ASP A 80 -4.91 12.15 -1.88
CA ASP A 80 -3.92 11.81 -0.87
C ASP A 80 -4.37 10.61 -0.01
N ALA A 81 -3.49 10.09 0.84
CA ALA A 81 -3.79 8.90 1.63
C ALA A 81 -4.92 9.09 2.65
N ALA A 82 -5.09 10.29 3.23
CA ALA A 82 -6.15 10.55 4.20
C ALA A 82 -7.51 10.58 3.50
N ASP A 83 -7.61 11.29 2.37
CA ASP A 83 -8.83 11.34 1.57
C ASP A 83 -9.18 9.97 0.97
N LEU A 84 -8.19 9.17 0.54
CA LEU A 84 -8.40 7.80 0.07
C LEU A 84 -9.03 6.93 1.17
N VAL A 85 -8.49 7.02 2.38
CA VAL A 85 -8.96 6.25 3.54
C VAL A 85 -10.35 6.73 3.99
N ASP A 86 -10.64 8.03 3.92
CA ASP A 86 -12.00 8.55 4.17
C ASP A 86 -13.01 8.05 3.13
N CYS A 87 -12.60 7.99 1.86
CA CYS A 87 -13.47 7.56 0.77
C CYS A 87 -13.79 6.06 0.80
N LEU A 88 -12.79 5.21 0.98
CA LEU A 88 -12.96 3.74 0.90
C LEU A 88 -13.20 3.09 2.28
N GLY A 89 -12.76 3.74 3.36
CA GLY A 89 -12.71 3.18 4.70
C GLY A 89 -11.37 2.49 4.99
N ASP A 90 -10.84 2.73 6.19
CA ASP A 90 -9.53 2.22 6.65
C ASP A 90 -9.44 0.70 6.62
N GLU A 91 -10.50 -0.01 6.99
CA GLU A 91 -10.54 -1.47 6.99
C GLU A 91 -10.32 -2.04 5.58
N ARG A 92 -10.97 -1.44 4.56
CA ARG A 92 -10.88 -1.90 3.17
C ARG A 92 -9.52 -1.58 2.57
N VAL A 93 -9.01 -0.36 2.81
CA VAL A 93 -7.65 0.02 2.40
C VAL A 93 -6.62 -0.92 3.04
N GLY A 94 -6.70 -1.15 4.35
CA GLY A 94 -5.77 -2.03 5.05
C GLY A 94 -5.81 -3.49 4.58
N LYS A 95 -7.01 -4.02 4.30
CA LYS A 95 -7.19 -5.34 3.68
C LYS A 95 -6.53 -5.41 2.31
N LEU A 96 -6.77 -4.43 1.45
CA LEU A 96 -6.23 -4.40 0.09
C LEU A 96 -4.71 -4.25 0.08
N LEU A 97 -4.14 -3.37 0.90
CA LEU A 97 -2.68 -3.23 1.06
C LEU A 97 -2.03 -4.52 1.55
N GLY A 98 -2.65 -5.19 2.54
CA GLY A 98 -2.16 -6.47 3.05
C GLY A 98 -2.25 -7.60 2.03
N ALA A 99 -3.34 -7.67 1.26
CA ALA A 99 -3.50 -8.62 0.16
C ALA A 99 -2.46 -8.38 -0.93
N ALA A 100 -2.22 -7.11 -1.30
CA ALA A 100 -1.19 -6.74 -2.28
C ALA A 100 0.22 -7.11 -1.80
N ALA A 101 0.57 -6.81 -0.54
CA ALA A 101 1.86 -7.19 0.03
C ALA A 101 2.10 -8.71 0.00
N LYS A 102 1.08 -9.50 0.34
CA LYS A 102 1.15 -10.97 0.24
C LYS A 102 1.28 -11.44 -1.21
N ALA A 103 0.56 -10.83 -2.13
CA ALA A 103 0.55 -11.20 -3.54
C ALA A 103 1.91 -11.03 -4.21
N LEU A 104 2.75 -10.09 -3.75
CA LEU A 104 4.14 -9.98 -4.23
C LEU A 104 5.01 -11.18 -3.82
N ILE A 105 4.63 -11.90 -2.77
CA ILE A 105 5.35 -13.10 -2.29
C ILE A 105 4.74 -14.36 -2.90
N THR A 106 3.42 -14.44 -2.96
CA THR A 106 2.69 -15.66 -3.36
C THR A 106 2.34 -15.70 -4.84
N GLY A 107 2.41 -14.56 -5.54
CA GLY A 107 1.98 -14.40 -6.93
C GLY A 107 0.47 -14.34 -7.14
N ASN A 108 -0.35 -14.37 -6.07
CA ASN A 108 -1.81 -14.40 -6.16
C ASN A 108 -2.45 -13.26 -5.35
N LEU A 109 -3.27 -12.43 -6.01
CA LEU A 109 -3.94 -11.30 -5.36
C LEU A 109 -5.33 -11.71 -4.85
N GLU A 110 -5.38 -12.07 -3.57
CA GLU A 110 -6.63 -12.38 -2.87
C GLU A 110 -7.31 -11.10 -2.35
N ALA A 111 -7.82 -10.29 -3.27
CA ALA A 111 -8.55 -9.06 -2.97
C ALA A 111 -9.98 -9.08 -3.53
N ASP A 112 -10.90 -8.37 -2.84
CA ASP A 112 -12.21 -8.10 -3.41
C ASP A 112 -12.07 -7.21 -4.65
N ARG A 113 -12.69 -7.63 -5.76
CA ARG A 113 -12.60 -6.90 -7.04
C ARG A 113 -13.26 -5.53 -6.97
N GLY A 114 -14.34 -5.39 -6.18
CA GLY A 114 -15.01 -4.12 -5.97
C GLY A 114 -14.09 -3.14 -5.24
N ASP A 115 -13.45 -3.59 -4.17
CA ASP A 115 -12.51 -2.76 -3.40
C ASP A 115 -11.30 -2.33 -4.25
N LEU A 116 -10.74 -3.23 -5.07
CA LEU A 116 -9.63 -2.88 -5.97
C LEU A 116 -10.04 -1.85 -7.05
N ASN A 117 -11.24 -2.00 -7.62
CA ASN A 117 -11.74 -1.04 -8.61
C ASN A 117 -12.00 0.33 -7.98
N LEU A 118 -12.65 0.37 -6.81
CA LEU A 118 -12.88 1.62 -6.09
C LEU A 118 -11.57 2.29 -5.70
N PHE A 119 -10.58 1.53 -5.23
CA PHE A 119 -9.25 2.04 -4.92
C PHE A 119 -8.58 2.68 -6.15
N ALA A 120 -8.64 2.01 -7.30
CA ALA A 120 -8.10 2.50 -8.56
C ALA A 120 -8.81 3.79 -9.02
N ASP A 121 -10.14 3.83 -8.90
CA ASP A 121 -10.96 5.01 -9.24
C ASP A 121 -10.63 6.19 -8.33
N CYS A 122 -10.52 5.98 -7.01
CA CYS A 122 -10.18 7.02 -6.04
C CYS A 122 -8.80 7.63 -6.29
N LEU A 123 -7.84 6.83 -6.74
CA LEU A 123 -6.48 7.29 -7.06
C LEU A 123 -6.34 7.80 -8.49
N GLY A 124 -7.35 7.60 -9.34
CA GLY A 124 -7.35 8.04 -10.73
C GLY A 124 -6.40 7.24 -11.62
N TRP A 125 -6.39 5.91 -11.47
CA TRP A 125 -5.54 5.05 -12.31
C TRP A 125 -5.84 5.24 -13.81
N LEU A 126 -4.78 5.25 -14.61
CA LEU A 126 -4.87 5.41 -16.07
C LEU A 126 -5.42 4.16 -16.75
N VAL A 127 -5.21 3.00 -16.12
CA VAL A 127 -5.62 1.69 -16.61
C VAL A 127 -6.44 0.99 -15.53
N SER A 128 -7.58 0.43 -15.93
CA SER A 128 -8.42 -0.35 -15.04
C SER A 128 -7.70 -1.62 -14.56
N PRO A 129 -7.91 -2.07 -13.30
CA PRO A 129 -7.15 -3.20 -12.73
C PRO A 129 -7.22 -4.49 -13.55
N ASP A 130 -8.36 -4.76 -14.19
CA ASP A 130 -8.60 -5.95 -15.03
C ASP A 130 -7.74 -5.98 -16.30
N LYS A 131 -7.26 -4.84 -16.78
CA LYS A 131 -6.40 -4.71 -17.96
C LYS A 131 -4.91 -4.88 -17.65
N MET A 132 -4.54 -4.98 -16.38
CA MET A 132 -3.17 -5.28 -15.99
C MET A 132 -2.83 -6.75 -16.26
N LEU A 133 -1.56 -7.00 -16.59
CA LEU A 133 -1.04 -8.28 -17.09
C LEU A 133 -1.27 -9.44 -16.12
N ASP A 134 -0.97 -9.23 -14.84
CA ASP A 134 -1.06 -10.25 -13.80
C ASP A 134 -1.33 -9.66 -12.41
N ASP A 135 -1.51 -10.55 -11.44
CA ASP A 135 -1.82 -10.17 -10.06
C ASP A 135 -0.64 -9.51 -9.33
N MET A 136 0.61 -9.82 -9.72
CA MET A 136 1.78 -9.13 -9.17
C MET A 136 1.81 -7.67 -9.64
N ALA A 137 1.50 -7.40 -10.90
CA ALA A 137 1.39 -6.05 -11.44
C ALA A 137 0.28 -5.26 -10.74
N ARG A 138 -0.88 -5.88 -10.48
CA ARG A 138 -1.97 -5.27 -9.71
C ARG A 138 -1.56 -4.97 -8.27
N ALA A 139 -0.90 -5.92 -7.62
CA ALA A 139 -0.42 -5.77 -6.25
C ALA A 139 0.64 -4.65 -6.15
N ALA A 140 1.61 -4.64 -7.06
CA ALA A 140 2.61 -3.57 -7.13
C ALA A 140 1.94 -2.22 -7.41
N ALA A 141 0.94 -2.16 -8.28
CA ALA A 141 0.15 -0.95 -8.54
C ALA A 141 -0.57 -0.43 -7.30
N VAL A 142 -1.19 -1.31 -6.50
CA VAL A 142 -1.80 -0.94 -5.21
C VAL A 142 -0.77 -0.28 -4.30
N LEU A 143 0.37 -0.93 -4.09
CA LEU A 143 1.38 -0.44 -3.14
C LEU A 143 2.07 0.84 -3.64
N VAL A 144 2.47 0.90 -4.91
CA VAL A 144 3.09 2.11 -5.50
C VAL A 144 2.13 3.30 -5.47
N SER A 145 0.86 3.08 -5.79
CA SER A 145 -0.13 4.17 -5.77
C SER A 145 -0.38 4.68 -4.36
N PHE A 146 -0.42 3.78 -3.37
CA PHE A 146 -0.51 4.20 -1.97
C PHE A 146 0.75 4.93 -1.50
N THR A 147 1.95 4.53 -1.94
CA THR A 147 3.19 5.31 -1.69
C THR A 147 3.04 6.74 -2.19
N GLY A 148 2.54 6.92 -3.42
CA GLY A 148 2.30 8.26 -3.97
C GLY A 148 1.26 9.05 -3.16
N ALA A 149 0.16 8.42 -2.76
CA ALA A 149 -0.91 9.06 -2.01
C ALA A 149 -0.43 9.47 -0.61
N LEU A 150 0.40 8.63 0.02
CA LEU A 150 1.01 8.90 1.32
C LEU A 150 2.01 10.05 1.25
N ASN A 151 2.87 10.07 0.22
CA ASN A 151 3.80 11.18 0.02
C ASN A 151 3.05 12.50 -0.19
N LYS A 152 1.98 12.50 -0.99
CA LYS A 152 1.11 13.65 -1.19
C LYS A 152 0.50 14.13 0.13
N TRP A 153 0.03 13.21 0.98
CA TRP A 153 -0.49 13.55 2.31
C TRP A 153 0.57 14.20 3.21
N LEU A 154 1.78 13.63 3.24
CA LEU A 154 2.89 14.17 4.03
C LEU A 154 3.33 15.55 3.54
N GLU A 155 3.35 15.79 2.22
CA GLU A 155 3.63 17.09 1.62
C GLU A 155 2.59 18.14 2.02
N LEU A 156 1.30 17.79 2.01
CA LEU A 156 0.23 18.68 2.46
C LEU A 156 0.37 19.03 3.94
N LEU A 157 0.70 18.06 4.79
CA LEU A 157 0.95 18.30 6.21
C LEU A 157 2.16 19.20 6.43
N ALA A 158 3.23 19.05 5.64
CA ALA A 158 4.41 19.91 5.71
C ALA A 158 4.12 21.35 5.27
N GLY A 159 3.40 21.52 4.14
CA GLY A 159 3.01 22.86 3.65
C GLY A 159 2.07 23.60 4.60
N ASN A 160 1.25 22.89 5.36
CA ASN A 160 0.39 23.47 6.38
C ASN A 160 1.14 23.96 7.64
N GLN A 161 2.43 23.62 7.81
CA GLN A 161 3.24 24.11 8.94
C GLN A 161 3.84 25.50 8.69
N GLU A 162 3.99 25.93 7.44
CA GLU A 162 4.57 27.24 7.10
C GLU A 162 3.60 28.42 7.32
N GLY A 163 2.36 28.14 7.72
CA GLY A 163 1.29 29.13 7.90
C GLY A 163 1.01 29.57 9.34
N PHE A 164 1.83 29.20 10.32
CA PHE A 164 1.67 29.56 11.74
C PHE A 164 2.83 30.42 12.28
#